data_AF-A0A5J9VSJ2-F1
#
_entry.id   AF-A0A5J9VSJ2-F1
#
_cell.length_a   1.000
_cell.length_b   1.000
_cell.length_c   1.000
_cell.angle_alpha   90.00
_cell.angle_beta   90.00
_cell.angle_gamma   90.00
#
_symmetry.space_group_name_H-M   'P 1'
#
loop_
_entity.id
_entity.type
_entity.pdbx_description
1 polymer ?
#
loop_
_entity_poly.entity_id
_entity_poly.type
_entity_poly.pdbx_seq_one_letter_code
_entity_poly.pdbx_strand_id
1 'polypeptide(L)'
;MRYYKAPMVPMTSINGVGNDTPLQLIYWDGDFDVSPGAVYGDGDGHINLISMLVFDKEMRRQSSQNNMFKSVKINKAKHATIVTDDFALERVIQEVLEVNQNSS
;
A
#
# COMPACT_ATOMS: atom_id res chain seq x y z
N MET A 1 4.48 3.82 22.90
CA MET A 1 5.68 3.23 22.26
C MET A 1 5.44 3.12 20.76
N ARG A 2 6.27 3.74 19.92
CA ARG A 2 6.23 3.52 18.47
C ARG A 2 7.13 2.33 18.13
N TYR A 3 6.53 1.17 17.91
CA TYR A 3 7.24 -0.09 17.61
C TYR A 3 7.53 -0.28 16.12
N TYR A 4 7.87 0.78 15.38
CA TYR A 4 8.29 0.64 13.98
C TYR A 4 9.81 0.73 13.91
N LYS A 5 10.47 -0.43 13.93
CA LYS A 5 11.89 -0.54 13.59
C LYS A 5 11.99 -0.80 12.09
N ALA A 6 12.74 0.02 11.37
CA ALA A 6 12.94 -0.16 9.95
C ALA A 6 13.65 -1.50 9.65
N PRO A 7 13.42 -2.11 8.48
CA PRO A 7 14.06 -3.36 8.07
C PRO A 7 15.59 -3.29 7.95
N MET A 8 16.16 -2.09 7.77
CA MET A 8 17.61 -1.86 7.60
C MET A 8 18.19 -2.51 6.34
N VAL A 9 17.35 -2.75 5.34
CA VAL A 9 17.72 -3.28 4.02
C VAL A 9 17.09 -2.43 2.92
N PRO A 10 17.65 -2.42 1.70
CA PRO A 10 16.97 -1.88 0.53
C PRO A 10 15.54 -2.40 0.43
N MET A 11 14.58 -1.48 0.36
CA MET A 11 13.16 -1.80 0.37
C MET A 11 12.42 -0.94 -0.63
N THR A 12 11.72 -1.60 -1.55
CA THR A 12 10.69 -1.00 -2.38
C THR A 12 9.32 -1.43 -1.85
N SER A 13 8.51 -0.46 -1.42
CA SER A 13 7.11 -0.67 -1.04
C SER A 13 6.22 -0.36 -2.24
N ILE A 14 5.45 -1.33 -2.72
CA ILE A 14 4.58 -1.21 -3.91
C ILE A 14 3.13 -1.33 -3.46
N ASN A 15 2.30 -0.33 -3.75
CA ASN A 15 0.90 -0.29 -3.30
C ASN A 15 -0.04 0.11 -4.43
N GLY A 16 -1.24 -0.48 -4.44
CA GLY A 16 -2.35 -0.01 -5.28
C GLY A 16 -2.96 1.27 -4.72
N VAL A 17 -3.38 2.18 -5.59
CA VAL A 17 -4.04 3.45 -5.23
C VAL A 17 -5.15 3.80 -6.21
N GLY A 18 -6.00 4.75 -5.85
CA GLY A 18 -7.07 5.27 -6.69
C GLY A 18 -8.33 4.39 -6.71
N ASN A 19 -8.48 3.43 -5.78
CA ASN A 19 -9.68 2.61 -5.68
C ASN A 19 -10.49 2.98 -4.44
N ASP A 20 -11.81 2.99 -4.60
CA ASP A 20 -12.72 3.15 -3.47
C ASP A 20 -12.48 2.03 -2.46
N THR A 21 -12.01 2.41 -1.29
CA THR A 21 -11.63 1.49 -0.22
C THR A 21 -12.44 1.83 1.03
N PRO A 22 -13.18 0.87 1.62
CA PRO A 22 -13.95 1.15 2.84
C PRO A 22 -13.08 1.71 3.96
N LEU A 23 -13.40 2.92 4.41
CA LEU A 23 -12.73 3.60 5.52
C LEU A 23 -13.51 3.43 6.82
N GLN A 24 -14.85 3.40 6.71
CA GLN A 24 -15.76 3.22 7.82
C GLN A 24 -16.97 2.39 7.36
N LEU A 25 -17.35 1.41 8.18
CA LEU A 25 -18.61 0.68 8.04
C LEU A 25 -19.66 1.32 8.96
N ILE A 26 -20.87 1.48 8.43
CA ILE A 26 -22.00 2.08 9.13
C ILE A 26 -23.09 1.02 9.28
N TYR A 27 -23.31 0.60 10.52
CA TYR A 27 -24.43 -0.25 10.90
C TYR A 27 -25.50 0.65 11.56
N TRP A 28 -26.66 0.74 10.94
CA TRP A 28 -27.78 1.50 11.48
C TRP A 28 -28.47 0.71 12.59
N ASP A 29 -28.97 1.41 13.61
CA ASP A 29 -29.73 0.85 14.73
C ASP A 29 -29.07 -0.34 15.47
N GLY A 30 -27.76 -0.52 15.30
CA GLY A 30 -27.01 -1.63 15.89
C GLY A 30 -27.31 -3.00 15.28
N ASP A 31 -27.92 -3.05 14.08
CA ASP A 31 -28.17 -4.29 13.35
C ASP A 31 -26.91 -4.70 12.57
N PHE A 32 -26.22 -5.74 13.06
CA PHE A 32 -25.01 -6.29 12.45
C PHE A 32 -25.28 -7.48 11.51
N ASP A 33 -26.54 -7.91 11.39
CA ASP A 33 -26.93 -9.03 10.53
C ASP A 33 -27.22 -8.59 9.08
N VAL A 34 -27.30 -7.28 8.84
CA VAL A 34 -27.48 -6.68 7.52
C VAL A 34 -26.16 -6.13 6.95
N SER A 35 -26.08 -6.05 5.63
CA SER A 35 -24.94 -5.41 4.95
C SER A 35 -24.81 -3.96 5.41
N PRO A 36 -23.63 -3.53 5.90
CA PRO A 36 -23.44 -2.16 6.33
C PRO A 36 -23.41 -1.19 5.14
N GLY A 37 -23.76 0.07 5.39
CA GLY A 37 -23.32 1.16 4.54
C GLY A 37 -21.82 1.39 4.68
N ALA A 38 -21.20 2.11 3.75
CA ALA A 38 -19.76 2.41 3.83
C ALA A 38 -19.44 3.84 3.38
N VAL A 39 -18.44 4.43 4.06
CA VAL A 39 -17.73 5.61 3.59
C VAL A 39 -16.44 5.13 2.95
N TYR A 40 -16.13 5.64 1.76
CA TYR A 40 -14.97 5.25 0.99
C TYR A 40 -13.86 6.29 1.09
N GLY A 41 -12.64 5.81 1.25
CA GLY A 41 -11.41 6.56 1.04
C GLY A 41 -10.62 6.00 -0.13
N ASP A 42 -9.40 6.50 -0.31
CA ASP A 42 -8.46 6.00 -1.32
C ASP A 42 -7.69 4.76 -0.81
N GLY A 43 -7.36 3.85 -1.71
CA GLY A 43 -6.59 2.64 -1.45
C GLY A 43 -6.56 1.66 -2.63
N ASP A 44 -6.31 0.39 -2.31
CA ASP A 44 -6.29 -0.72 -3.26
C ASP A 44 -7.61 -1.53 -3.29
N GLY A 45 -8.67 -1.00 -2.66
CA GLY A 45 -9.96 -1.66 -2.49
C GLY A 45 -10.09 -2.48 -1.21
N HIS A 46 -8.99 -2.71 -0.46
CA HIS A 46 -9.02 -3.37 0.85
C HIS A 46 -8.19 -2.59 1.90
N ILE A 47 -6.99 -2.17 1.54
CA ILE A 47 -6.07 -1.43 2.39
C ILE A 47 -6.14 0.05 2.04
N ASN A 48 -6.50 0.86 3.03
CA ASN A 48 -6.57 2.31 2.89
C ASN A 48 -5.17 2.91 2.66
N LEU A 49 -5.04 3.79 1.67
CA LEU A 49 -3.79 4.47 1.31
C LEU A 49 -3.21 5.25 2.50
N ILE A 50 -4.05 5.79 3.39
CA ILE A 50 -3.59 6.53 4.57
C ILE A 50 -2.64 5.69 5.45
N SER A 51 -2.89 4.38 5.57
CA SER A 51 -2.01 3.47 6.32
C SER A 51 -0.63 3.38 5.67
N MET A 52 -0.59 3.33 4.35
CA MET A 52 0.67 3.25 3.58
C MET A 52 1.43 4.56 3.56
N LEU A 53 0.74 5.71 3.55
CA LEU A 53 1.39 7.01 3.69
C LEU A 53 2.03 7.20 5.07
N VAL A 54 1.37 6.71 6.13
CA VAL A 54 1.95 6.70 7.48
C VAL A 54 3.17 5.77 7.53
N PHE A 55 3.08 4.57 6.94
CA PHE A 55 4.22 3.65 6.82
C PHE A 55 5.41 4.31 6.09
N ASP A 56 5.18 4.90 4.91
CA ASP A 56 6.18 5.62 4.13
C ASP A 56 6.90 6.69 4.97
N LYS A 57 6.12 7.47 5.73
CA LYS A 57 6.65 8.51 6.61
C LYS A 57 7.53 7.94 7.72
N GLU A 58 7.12 6.85 8.36
CA GLU A 58 7.91 6.24 9.45
C GLU A 58 9.18 5.56 8.95
N MET A 59 9.17 4.98 7.74
CA MET A 59 10.38 4.44 7.10
C MET A 59 11.38 5.55 6.78
N ARG A 60 10.91 6.66 6.20
CA ARG A 60 11.76 7.82 5.87
C ARG A 60 12.29 8.57 7.10
N ARG A 61 11.61 8.46 8.25
CA ARG A 61 12.05 9.09 9.51
C ARG A 61 13.29 8.43 10.11
N GLN A 62 13.59 7.18 9.73
CA GLN A 62 14.75 6.45 10.24
C GLN A 62 15.93 6.65 9.29
N SER A 63 16.97 7.36 9.74
CA SER A 63 18.10 7.79 8.90
C SER A 63 18.74 6.64 8.15
N SER A 64 18.90 5.49 8.79
CA SER A 64 19.46 4.28 8.21
C SER A 64 18.61 3.67 7.11
N GLN A 65 17.28 3.87 7.11
CA GLN A 65 16.37 3.35 6.09
C GLN A 65 16.04 4.38 5.01
N ASN A 66 16.09 5.67 5.33
CA ASN A 66 15.63 6.75 4.45
C ASN A 66 16.24 6.70 3.05
N ASN A 67 17.55 6.44 2.97
CA ASN A 67 18.29 6.39 1.70
C ASN A 67 18.10 5.09 0.92
N MET A 68 17.44 4.09 1.52
CA MET A 68 17.24 2.75 0.96
C MET A 68 15.75 2.42 0.76
N PHE A 69 14.87 3.42 0.92
CA PHE A 69 13.42 3.24 0.85
C PHE A 69 12.80 3.91 -0.39
N LYS A 70 12.26 3.08 -1.29
CA LYS A 70 11.45 3.48 -2.44
C LYS A 70 9.97 3.17 -2.16
N SER A 71 9.08 4.09 -2.51
CA SER A 71 7.62 3.88 -2.44
C SER A 71 7.05 4.08 -3.84
N VAL A 72 6.33 3.07 -4.31
CA VAL A 72 5.73 2.99 -5.65
C VAL A 72 4.23 2.85 -5.47
N LYS A 73 3.48 3.68 -6.20
CA LYS A 73 2.02 3.68 -6.21
C LYS A 73 1.54 3.33 -7.60
N ILE A 74 0.76 2.27 -7.73
CA ILE A 74 0.20 1.81 -9.00
C ILE A 74 -1.27 2.22 -9.05
N ASN A 75 -1.59 3.18 -9.92
CA ASN A 75 -2.95 3.68 -10.06
C ASN A 75 -3.91 2.59 -10.55
N LYS A 76 -5.08 2.47 -9.91
CA LYS A 76 -6.14 1.49 -10.18
C LYS A 76 -5.75 0.02 -9.99
N ALA A 77 -4.55 -0.28 -9.49
CA ALA A 77 -4.22 -1.65 -9.08
C ALA A 77 -5.01 -2.02 -7.82
N LYS A 78 -5.64 -3.19 -7.82
CA LYS A 78 -6.45 -3.68 -6.70
C LYS A 78 -5.64 -4.65 -5.83
N HIS A 79 -6.02 -4.76 -4.56
CA HIS A 79 -5.37 -5.62 -3.58
C HIS A 79 -5.17 -7.05 -4.07
N ALA A 80 -6.25 -7.66 -4.56
CA ALA A 80 -6.26 -9.07 -4.96
C ALA A 80 -5.57 -9.33 -6.30
N THR A 81 -5.36 -8.30 -7.12
CA THR A 81 -4.92 -8.48 -8.52
C THR A 81 -3.65 -7.70 -8.88
N ILE A 82 -2.98 -7.08 -7.92
CA ILE A 82 -1.73 -6.33 -8.14
C ILE A 82 -0.60 -7.17 -8.76
N VAL A 83 -0.66 -8.50 -8.62
CA VAL A 83 0.30 -9.46 -9.21
C VAL A 83 -0.31 -10.35 -10.30
N THR A 84 -1.51 -10.04 -10.77
CA THR A 84 -2.20 -10.84 -11.81
C THR A 84 -2.76 -10.01 -12.94
N ASP A 85 -3.16 -8.75 -12.70
CA ASP A 85 -3.61 -7.86 -13.77
C ASP A 85 -2.39 -7.36 -14.55
N ASP A 86 -2.42 -7.52 -15.88
CA ASP A 86 -1.27 -7.31 -16.77
C ASP A 86 -0.53 -6.00 -16.51
N PHE A 87 -1.24 -4.86 -16.43
CA PHE A 87 -0.62 -3.56 -16.24
C PHE A 87 0.06 -3.41 -14.86
N ALA A 88 -0.53 -4.01 -13.82
CA ALA A 88 0.01 -3.95 -12.46
C ALA A 88 1.19 -4.91 -12.32
N LEU A 89 1.05 -6.11 -12.87
CA LEU A 89 2.12 -7.11 -12.93
C LEU A 89 3.33 -6.61 -13.71
N GLU A 90 3.11 -5.97 -14.87
CA GLU A 90 4.18 -5.37 -15.66
C GLU A 90 4.96 -4.33 -14.83
N ARG A 91 4.25 -3.46 -14.12
CA ARG A 91 4.87 -2.44 -13.27
C ARG A 91 5.64 -3.03 -12.10
N VAL A 92 5.13 -4.11 -11.48
CA VAL A 92 5.82 -4.87 -10.42
C VAL A 92 7.10 -5.52 -10.96
N ILE A 93 7.03 -6.18 -12.13
CA ILE A 93 8.20 -6.80 -12.77
C ILE A 93 9.25 -5.74 -13.10
N GLN A 94 8.84 -4.56 -13.61
CA GLN A 94 9.76 -3.44 -13.86
C GLN A 94 10.52 -3.03 -12.59
N GLU A 95 9.86 -2.91 -11.44
CA GLU A 95 10.55 -2.61 -10.17
C GLU A 95 11.59 -3.66 -9.79
N VAL A 96 11.25 -4.95 -9.96
CA VAL A 96 12.17 -6.04 -9.65
C VAL A 96 13.40 -5.99 -10.56
N LEU A 97 13.20 -5.75 -11.85
CA LEU A 97 14.30 -5.65 -12.83
C LEU A 97 15.19 -4.42 -12.57
N GLU A 98 14.61 -3.26 -12.30
CA GLU A 98 15.36 -2.03 -11.97
C GLU A 98 16.28 -2.22 -10.76
N VAL A 99 15.77 -2.85 -9.70
CA VAL A 99 16.56 -3.09 -8.48
C VAL A 99 17.71 -4.07 -8.77
N ASN A 100 17.47 -5.12 -9.56
CA ASN A 100 18.50 -6.11 -9.90
C ASN A 100 19.57 -5.54 -10.83
N GLN A 101 19.21 -4.66 -11.76
CA GLN A 101 20.17 -3.97 -12.64
C GLN A 101 21.08 -3.02 -11.86
N ASN A 102 20.53 -2.30 -10.88
CA ASN A 102 21.29 -1.37 -10.04
C ASN A 102 22.13 -2.06 -8.95
N SER A 103 22.01 -3.39 -8.81
CA SER A 103 22.76 -4.20 -7.85
C SER A 103 23.98 -4.91 -8.47
N SER A 104 24.19 -4.75 -9.77
CA SER A 104 25.32 -5.30 -10.55
C SER A 104 26.41 -4.24 -10.76
#